data_AF-A0A1Z8M1Q7-F1
#
_entry.id   AF-A0A1Z8M1Q7-F1
#
_cell.length_a   1.000
_cell.length_b   1.000
_cell.length_c   1.000
_cell.angle_alpha   90.00
_cell.angle_beta   90.00
_cell.angle_gamma   90.00
#
_symmetry.space_group_name_H-M   'P 1'
#
loop_
_entity.id
_entity.type
_entity.pdbx_description
1 polymer ?
#
loop_
_entity_poly.entity_id
_entity_poly.type
_entity_poly.pdbx_seq_one_letter_code
_entity_poly.pdbx_strand_id
1 'polypeptide(L)'
;YGQVKQGALPMYMRMQRKKDTFTTWFKLKEGDKWSLVGEYKSKLKDPLEVGIYSGIADGAGGKLTAHFEYFKDLDNPFTVESKNKLSTIWGQIKSSE
;
A
#
# COMPACT_ATOMS: atom_id res chain seq x y z
N TYR A 1 -11.39 -8.12 -23.00
CA TYR A 1 -11.14 -8.86 -21.74
C TYR A 1 -12.16 -10.00 -21.65
N GLY A 2 -11.71 -11.25 -21.81
CA GLY A 2 -12.56 -12.45 -21.89
C GLY A 2 -13.08 -12.95 -20.53
N GLN A 3 -13.92 -13.98 -20.56
CA GLN A 3 -14.55 -14.66 -19.41
C GLN A 3 -13.65 -14.71 -18.18
N VAL A 4 -14.10 -14.11 -17.08
CA VAL A 4 -13.36 -14.09 -15.81
C VAL A 4 -13.49 -15.46 -15.16
N LYS A 5 -12.42 -16.26 -15.19
CA LYS A 5 -12.28 -17.41 -14.28
C LYS A 5 -12.37 -16.86 -12.85
N GLN A 6 -13.21 -17.48 -12.03
CA GLN A 6 -13.37 -17.18 -10.60
C GLN A 6 -12.00 -16.94 -9.94
N GLY A 7 -11.79 -15.76 -9.36
CA GLY A 7 -10.53 -15.39 -8.67
C GLY A 7 -9.72 -14.23 -9.28
N ALA A 8 -10.05 -13.74 -10.48
CA ALA A 8 -9.37 -12.60 -11.11
C ALA A 8 -10.21 -11.31 -11.06
N LEU A 9 -10.56 -10.85 -9.86
CA LEU A 9 -11.20 -9.53 -9.67
C LEU A 9 -10.14 -8.52 -9.25
N PRO A 10 -9.81 -7.52 -10.10
CA PRO A 10 -8.94 -6.44 -9.67
C PRO A 10 -9.60 -5.71 -8.51
N MET A 11 -8.84 -5.52 -7.43
CA MET A 11 -9.31 -4.83 -6.24
C MET A 11 -8.22 -3.86 -5.78
N TYR A 12 -8.66 -2.65 -5.49
CA TYR A 12 -7.84 -1.63 -4.87
C TYR A 12 -8.19 -1.65 -3.38
N MET A 13 -7.17 -1.81 -2.54
CA MET A 13 -7.31 -1.78 -1.09
C MET A 13 -6.71 -0.49 -0.54
N ARG A 14 -7.31 0.05 0.50
CA ARG A 14 -6.78 1.21 1.23
C ARG A 14 -6.94 1.01 2.73
N MET A 15 -5.93 1.41 3.48
CA MET A 15 -5.97 1.51 4.93
C MET A 15 -5.53 2.91 5.34
N GLN A 16 -6.13 3.45 6.39
CA GLN A 16 -5.64 4.63 7.10
C GLN A 16 -5.57 4.31 8.58
N ARG A 17 -4.47 4.66 9.22
CA ARG A 17 -4.34 4.63 10.68
C ARG A 17 -4.50 6.05 11.24
N LYS A 18 -5.28 6.18 12.31
CA LYS A 18 -5.36 7.38 13.16
C LYS A 18 -5.25 6.93 14.61
N LYS A 19 -4.10 7.16 15.25
CA LYS A 19 -3.76 6.61 16.58
C LYS A 19 -3.96 5.09 16.60
N ASP A 20 -4.86 4.59 17.43
CA ASP A 20 -5.17 3.17 17.59
C ASP A 20 -6.29 2.69 16.64
N THR A 21 -6.83 3.55 15.77
CA THR A 21 -7.94 3.20 14.88
C THR A 21 -7.45 3.00 13.45
N PHE A 22 -7.77 1.86 12.87
CA PHE A 22 -7.49 1.48 11.50
C PHE A 22 -8.81 1.44 10.73
N THR A 23 -8.93 2.26 9.69
CA THR A 23 -10.09 2.27 8.81
C THR A 23 -9.67 1.69 7.47
N THR A 24 -10.48 0.79 6.90
CA THR A 24 -10.19 0.11 5.64
C THR A 24 -11.29 0.31 4.60
N TRP A 25 -10.87 0.40 3.35
CA TRP A 25 -11.75 0.57 2.19
C TRP A 25 -11.31 -0.29 1.02
N PHE A 26 -12.23 -0.54 0.10
CA PHE A 26 -11.93 -1.13 -1.20
C PHE A 26 -12.66 -0.42 -2.34
N LYS A 27 -12.18 -0.64 -3.56
CA LYS A 27 -12.91 -0.33 -4.80
C LYS A 27 -12.49 -1.33 -5.89
N LEU A 28 -13.31 -1.50 -6.93
CA LEU A 28 -13.07 -2.49 -7.97
C LEU A 28 -12.43 -1.89 -9.24
N LYS A 29 -12.53 -0.57 -9.42
CA LYS A 29 -11.88 0.18 -10.49
C LYS A 29 -11.23 1.45 -9.95
N GLU A 30 -10.21 1.97 -10.64
CA GLU A 30 -9.49 3.16 -10.21
C GLU A 30 -10.40 4.40 -10.06
N GLY A 31 -11.39 4.57 -10.93
CA GLY A 31 -12.34 5.69 -10.89
C GLY A 31 -13.50 5.53 -9.90
N ASP A 32 -13.67 4.37 -9.27
CA ASP A 32 -14.80 4.11 -8.39
C ASP A 32 -14.66 4.85 -7.05
N LYS A 33 -15.80 5.11 -6.39
CA LYS A 33 -15.83 5.57 -5.00
C LYS A 33 -15.32 4.46 -4.08
N TRP A 34 -14.63 4.86 -3.02
CA TRP A 34 -14.18 3.95 -1.97
C TRP A 34 -15.39 3.45 -1.15
N SER A 35 -15.53 2.13 -1.06
CA SER A 35 -16.48 1.46 -0.20
C SER A 35 -15.83 1.17 1.15
N LEU A 36 -16.48 1.60 2.24
CA LEU A 36 -16.02 1.32 3.61
C LEU A 36 -16.14 -0.17 3.90
N VAL A 37 -15.06 -0.79 4.37
CA VAL A 37 -15.08 -2.14 4.95
C VAL A 37 -15.41 -2.05 6.43
N GLY A 38 -14.72 -1.17 7.16
CA GLY A 38 -15.00 -0.93 8.57
C GLY A 38 -13.84 -0.27 9.32
N GLU A 39 -13.98 -0.24 10.64
CA GLU A 39 -12.97 0.26 11.57
C GLU A 39 -12.56 -0.82 12.56
N TYR A 40 -11.27 -0.86 12.88
CA TYR A 40 -10.70 -1.75 13.87
C TYR A 40 -9.79 -0.98 14.83
N LYS A 41 -9.84 -1.32 16.12
CA LYS A 41 -9.02 -0.67 17.15
C LYS A 41 -7.92 -1.62 17.63
N SER A 42 -6.67 -1.18 17.54
CA SER A 42 -5.52 -1.89 18.06
C SER A 42 -4.42 -0.94 18.53
N LYS A 43 -3.83 -1.25 19.68
CA LYS A 43 -2.75 -0.49 20.32
C LYS A 43 -1.39 -1.00 19.86
N LEU A 44 -1.10 -0.88 18.57
CA LEU A 44 0.21 -1.24 18.04
C LEU A 44 1.25 -0.16 18.39
N LYS A 45 2.45 -0.57 18.81
CA LYS A 45 3.55 0.34 19.16
C LYS A 45 4.33 0.71 17.91
N ASP A 46 4.75 1.96 17.82
CA ASP A 46 5.60 2.43 16.74
C ASP A 46 7.07 1.98 16.91
N PRO A 47 7.85 1.85 15.81
CA PRO A 47 7.42 2.01 14.41
C PRO A 47 6.59 0.82 13.91
N LEU A 48 5.66 1.08 12.99
CA LEU A 48 4.93 0.03 12.28
C LEU A 48 5.49 -0.21 10.90
N GLU A 49 5.58 -1.49 10.55
CA GLU A 49 5.80 -1.93 9.17
C GLU A 49 4.45 -2.25 8.53
N VAL A 50 4.27 -1.77 7.30
CA VAL A 50 3.08 -2.03 6.50
C VAL A 50 3.50 -2.73 5.23
N GLY A 51 2.88 -3.87 4.96
CA GLY A 51 3.17 -4.69 3.80
C GLY A 51 1.94 -5.44 3.32
N ILE A 52 2.05 -6.02 2.12
CA ILE A 52 1.00 -6.84 1.55
C ILE A 52 1.29 -8.31 1.86
N TYR A 53 0.27 -9.03 2.34
CA TYR A 53 0.36 -10.45 2.67
C TYR A 53 -0.70 -11.25 1.91
N SER A 54 -0.30 -12.41 1.37
CA SER A 54 -1.19 -13.41 0.81
C SER A 54 -0.80 -14.78 1.34
N GLY A 55 -1.79 -15.55 1.82
CA GLY A 55 -1.55 -16.88 2.36
C GLY A 55 -2.68 -17.83 2.00
N ILE A 56 -2.37 -19.12 2.07
CA ILE A 56 -3.34 -20.21 1.87
C ILE A 56 -3.65 -20.76 3.25
N ALA A 57 -4.90 -20.65 3.67
CA ALA A 57 -5.39 -21.21 4.93
C ALA A 57 -5.95 -22.63 4.72
N ASP A 58 -5.23 -23.45 3.95
CA ASP A 58 -5.62 -24.83 3.63
C ASP A 58 -4.39 -25.73 3.86
N GLY A 59 -4.51 -26.65 4.81
CA GLY A 59 -3.41 -27.51 5.24
C GLY A 59 -2.80 -28.27 4.06
N ALA A 60 -1.48 -28.17 3.92
CA ALA A 60 -0.63 -28.91 2.97
C ALA A 60 -1.28 -29.29 1.62
N GLY A 61 -1.34 -28.35 0.66
CA GLY A 61 -1.65 -28.72 -0.73
C GLY A 61 -2.06 -27.59 -1.68
N GLY A 62 -2.51 -26.45 -1.16
CA GLY A 62 -2.94 -25.35 -2.00
C GLY A 62 -1.79 -24.64 -2.72
N LYS A 63 -2.07 -24.12 -3.93
CA LYS A 63 -1.20 -23.19 -4.65
C LYS A 63 -1.95 -21.88 -4.86
N LEU A 64 -1.30 -20.76 -4.52
CA LEU A 64 -1.83 -19.41 -4.71
C LEU A 64 -0.78 -18.61 -5.49
N THR A 65 -1.23 -17.96 -6.55
CA THR A 65 -0.46 -16.91 -7.21
C THR A 65 -1.18 -15.60 -6.94
N ALA A 66 -0.54 -14.71 -6.19
CA ALA A 66 -1.05 -13.38 -5.91
C ALA A 66 -0.27 -12.36 -6.74
N HIS A 67 -0.99 -11.48 -7.43
CA HIS A 67 -0.41 -10.40 -8.22
C HIS A 67 -0.73 -9.06 -7.57
N PHE A 68 0.30 -8.25 -7.36
CA PHE A 68 0.18 -6.90 -6.84
C PHE A 68 0.80 -5.95 -7.85
N GLU A 69 0.00 -5.04 -8.39
CA GLU A 69 0.49 -4.09 -9.40
C GLU A 69 1.35 -3.00 -8.78
N TYR A 70 0.94 -2.47 -7.62
CA TYR A 70 1.66 -1.42 -6.92
C TYR A 70 1.29 -1.35 -5.45
N PHE A 71 2.16 -0.72 -4.67
CA PHE A 71 1.91 -0.29 -3.29
C PHE A 71 2.22 1.21 -3.21
N LYS A 72 1.33 1.97 -2.59
CA LYS A 72 1.50 3.42 -2.42
C LYS A 72 1.34 3.79 -0.96
N ASP A 73 2.43 4.27 -0.37
CA ASP A 73 2.36 5.00 0.88
C ASP A 73 1.86 6.43 0.59
N LEU A 74 0.81 6.84 1.30
CA LEU A 74 0.24 8.19 1.21
C LEU A 74 0.67 9.07 2.38
N ASP A 75 1.30 8.50 3.40
CA ASP A 75 2.02 9.28 4.38
C ASP A 75 3.36 9.63 3.73
N ASN A 76 3.48 10.88 3.28
CA ASN A 76 4.72 11.40 2.75
C ASN A 76 5.73 11.43 3.91
N PRO A 77 6.73 10.53 3.97
CA PRO A 77 7.32 10.20 5.26
C PRO A 77 8.18 11.34 5.80
N PHE A 78 8.63 12.29 4.97
CA PHE A 78 9.37 13.45 5.44
C PHE A 78 9.15 14.65 4.51
N THR A 79 8.95 15.86 5.08
CA THR A 79 9.28 17.10 4.36
C THR A 79 10.79 17.09 4.14
N VAL A 80 11.23 16.60 2.98
CA VAL A 80 12.64 16.68 2.61
C VAL A 80 12.95 18.15 2.39
N GLU A 81 13.76 18.76 3.26
CA GLU A 81 14.28 20.11 3.02
C GLU A 81 14.86 20.16 1.60
N SER A 82 14.61 21.25 0.87
CA SER A 82 14.99 21.37 -0.55
C SER A 82 16.45 21.00 -0.82
N LYS A 83 17.35 21.27 0.14
CA LYS A 83 18.77 20.91 0.10
C LYS A 83 19.07 19.40 0.09
N ASN A 84 18.19 18.59 0.65
CA ASN A 84 18.35 17.14 0.78
C ASN A 84 17.65 16.36 -0.34
N LYS A 85 17.08 17.05 -1.33
CA LYS A 85 16.50 16.39 -2.51
C LYS A 85 17.61 15.84 -3.40
N LEU A 86 17.36 14.68 -4.00
CA LEU A 86 18.32 14.00 -4.88
C LEU A 86 18.86 14.95 -5.97
N SER A 87 17.98 15.74 -6.61
CA SER A 87 18.35 16.71 -7.64
C SER A 87 19.30 17.81 -7.13
N THR A 88 19.12 18.27 -5.90
CA THR A 88 19.95 19.30 -5.28
C THR A 88 21.34 18.76 -4.94
N ILE A 89 21.40 17.54 -4.38
CA ILE A 89 22.66 16.84 -4.09
C ILE A 89 23.44 16.59 -5.39
N TRP A 90 22.77 16.10 -6.44
CA TRP A 90 23.40 15.90 -7.75
C TRP A 90 23.95 17.20 -8.35
N GLY A 91 23.21 18.31 -8.23
CA GLY A 91 23.68 19.63 -8.63
C GLY A 91 24.95 20.04 -7.89
N GLN A 92 24.98 19.89 -6.57
CA GLN A 92 26.15 20.22 -5.74
C GLN A 92 27.39 19.41 -6.15
N ILE A 93 27.26 18.09 -6.31
CA ILE A 93 28.37 17.22 -6.75
C ILE A 93 28.92 17.68 -8.11
N LYS A 94 28.04 18.04 -9.05
CA LYS A 94 28.44 18.52 -10.38
C LYS A 94 29.01 19.94 -10.40
N SER A 95 28.78 20.72 -9.36
CA SER A 95 29.28 22.09 -9.24
C SER A 95 30.63 22.15 -8.52
N SER A 96 31.04 21.04 -7.90
CA SER A 96 32.30 20.91 -7.14
C SER A 96 33.45 20.28 -7.92
N GLU A 97 33.23 19.92 -9.19
CA GLU A 97 34.27 19.60 -10.20
C GLU A 97 34.62 20.86 -11.00
#